data_AF-I0GWH8-F1
#
_entry.id   AF-I0GWH8-F1
#
_cell.length_a   1.000
_cell.length_b   1.000
_cell.length_c   1.000
_cell.angle_alpha   90.00
_cell.angle_beta   90.00
_cell.angle_gamma   90.00
#
_symmetry.space_group_name_H-M   'P 1'
#
loop_
_entity.id
_entity.type
_entity.pdbx_description
1 polymer ?
#
loop_
_entity_poly.entity_id
_entity_poly.type
_entity_poly.pdbx_seq_one_letter_code
_entity_poly.pdbx_strand_id
1 'polypeptide(L)' 'MNNNNVIAVKADSAFTGIQIHSVIYDIDDKICFSYWIEGQDKARKATSKIRYTAAGRAYFMSRNHRQYLDEFMRV' A
#
# COMPACT_ATOMS: atom_id res chain seq x y z
N MET A 1 -6.00 -17.33 9.35
CA MET A 1 -7.09 -16.44 8.91
C MET A 1 -6.58 -15.60 7.75
N ASN A 2 -6.97 -15.92 6.52
CA ASN A 2 -6.60 -15.17 5.31
C ASN A 2 -7.48 -13.91 5.20
N ASN A 3 -7.16 -12.87 5.96
CA ASN A 3 -7.78 -11.57 5.76
C ASN A 3 -7.13 -10.92 4.52
N ASN A 4 -7.70 -11.16 3.35
CA ASN A 4 -7.54 -10.31 2.17
C ASN A 4 -8.37 -9.02 2.33
N ASN A 5 -8.33 -8.41 3.52
CA ASN A 5 -9.07 -7.21 3.80
C ASN A 5 -8.29 -6.04 3.18
N VAL A 6 -8.83 -5.45 2.13
CA VAL A 6 -8.26 -4.26 1.48
C VAL A 6 -8.91 -3.04 2.13
N ILE A 7 -8.09 -2.17 2.73
CA ILE A 7 -8.57 -0.97 3.42
C ILE A 7 -8.44 0.30 2.57
N ALA A 8 -7.55 0.30 1.57
CA ALA A 8 -7.38 1.42 0.66
C ALA A 8 -6.73 0.98 -0.64
N VAL A 9 -7.00 1.71 -1.73
CA VAL A 9 -6.53 1.40 -3.07
C VAL A 9 -6.03 2.63 -3.80
N LYS A 10 -5.00 2.44 -4.62
CA LYS A 10 -4.54 3.41 -5.60
C LYS A 10 -4.41 2.70 -6.94
N ALA A 11 -5.14 3.17 -7.94
CA ALA A 11 -5.04 2.65 -9.29
C ALA A 11 -3.88 3.37 -10.03
N ASP A 12 -2.97 2.60 -10.61
CA ASP A 12 -1.97 3.13 -11.54
C ASP A 12 -2.53 3.10 -12.98
N SER A 13 -3.44 2.17 -13.27
CA SER A 13 -4.19 2.06 -14.53
C SER A 13 -5.56 1.39 -14.29
N ALA A 14 -6.35 1.20 -15.36
CA ALA A 14 -7.59 0.43 -15.29
C ALA A 14 -7.39 -1.03 -14.86
N PHE A 15 -6.19 -1.59 -15.08
CA PHE A 15 -5.88 -3.02 -14.92
C PHE A 15 -4.91 -3.30 -13.78
N THR A 16 -4.32 -2.26 -13.18
CA THR A 16 -3.22 -2.41 -12.22
C THR A 16 -3.25 -1.36 -11.14
N GLY A 17 -2.79 -1.71 -9.95
CA GLY A 17 -2.50 -0.73 -8.91
C GLY A 17 -2.00 -1.36 -7.63
N ILE A 18 -2.11 -0.59 -6.54
CA ILE A 18 -1.66 -0.97 -5.21
C ILE A 18 -2.85 -1.02 -4.27
N GLN A 19 -2.90 -2.08 -3.47
CA GLN A 19 -3.88 -2.29 -2.41
C GLN A 19 -3.15 -2.29 -1.07
N ILE A 20 -3.69 -1.57 -0.10
CA ILE A 20 -3.24 -1.60 1.30
C ILE A 20 -4.16 -2.54 2.07
N HIS A 21 -3.55 -3.42 2.86
CA HIS A 21 -4.27 -4.41 3.66
C HIS A 21 -4.35 -4.02 5.13
N SER A 22 -3.29 -3.41 5.65
CA SER A 22 -3.24 -2.95 7.03
C SER A 22 -2.11 -1.95 7.24
N VAL A 23 -2.26 -1.15 8.29
CA VAL A 23 -1.17 -0.42 8.92
C VAL A 23 -0.78 -1.21 10.17
N ILE A 24 0.52 -1.46 10.33
CA ILE A 24 1.11 -2.16 11.47
C ILE A 24 1.77 -1.08 12.34
N TYR A 25 1.17 -0.82 13.48
CA TYR A 25 1.66 0.16 14.46
C TYR A 25 2.66 -0.53 15.41
N ASP A 26 3.90 -0.06 15.41
CA ASP A 26 5.01 -0.57 16.22
C ASP A 26 6.05 0.56 16.38
N ILE A 27 7.26 0.28 16.90
CA ILE A 27 8.39 1.23 16.95
C ILE A 27 8.59 1.93 15.61
N ASP A 28 8.43 1.17 14.52
CA ASP A 28 8.39 1.68 13.16
C ASP A 28 7.05 1.30 12.51
N ASP A 29 6.19 2.30 12.34
CA ASP A 29 4.95 2.15 11.57
C ASP A 29 5.25 1.59 10.18
N LYS A 30 4.54 0.52 9.80
CA LYS A 30 4.70 -0.16 8.51
C LYS A 30 3.36 -0.30 7.83
N ILE A 31 3.39 -0.34 6.51
CA ILE A 31 2.23 -0.64 5.69
C ILE A 31 2.37 -2.03 5.09
N CYS A 32 1.30 -2.82 5.16
CA CYS A 32 1.17 -4.08 4.45
C CYS A 32 0.39 -3.82 3.17
N PHE A 33 1.03 -4.03 2.02
CA PHE A 33 0.47 -3.72 0.71
C PHE A 33 0.69 -4.85 -0.29
N SER A 34 -0.05 -4.84 -1.40
CA SER A 34 0.15 -5.75 -2.51
C SER A 34 -0.18 -5.07 -3.84
N TYR A 35 0.34 -5.61 -4.94
CA TYR A 35 -0.01 -5.15 -6.28
C TYR A 35 -1.14 -5.99 -6.84
N TRP A 36 -2.23 -5.36 -7.26
CA TRP A 36 -3.27 -6.08 -8.00
C TRP A 36 -3.03 -5.88 -9.50
N ILE A 37 -3.26 -6.95 -10.24
CA ILE A 37 -3.24 -7.01 -11.70
C ILE A 37 -4.48 -7.78 -12.10
N GLU A 38 -5.30 -7.22 -12.98
CA GLU A 38 -6.49 -7.91 -13.49
C GLU A 38 -6.11 -9.27 -14.09
N GLY A 39 -6.82 -10.33 -13.70
CA GLY A 39 -6.53 -11.70 -14.11
C GLY A 39 -5.44 -12.41 -13.29
N GLN A 40 -4.86 -11.79 -12.26
CA GLN A 40 -4.01 -12.49 -11.28
C GLN A 40 -4.72 -12.69 -9.94
N ASP A 41 -4.90 -13.96 -9.55
CA ASP A 41 -5.62 -14.34 -8.33
C ASP A 41 -4.87 -14.03 -7.03
N LYS A 42 -3.53 -13.88 -7.07
CA LYS A 42 -2.71 -13.75 -5.85
C LYS A 42 -1.61 -12.71 -6.01
N ALA A 43 -1.90 -11.52 -5.48
CA ALA A 43 -0.92 -10.50 -5.23
C ALA A 43 -0.04 -10.88 -4.01
N ARG A 44 1.28 -10.99 -4.18
CA ARG A 44 2.19 -11.17 -3.05
C ARG A 44 2.14 -9.94 -2.14
N LYS A 45 1.86 -10.15 -0.85
CA LYS A 45 1.92 -9.08 0.15
C LYS A 45 3.37 -8.73 0.47
N ALA A 46 3.64 -7.44 0.64
CA ALA A 46 4.91 -6.88 1.05
C ALA A 46 4.67 -5.88 2.18
N THR A 47 5.71 -5.64 2.98
CA THR A 47 5.69 -4.62 4.03
C THR A 47 6.73 -3.56 3.75
N SER A 48 6.41 -2.31 4.07
CA SER A 48 7.33 -1.18 3.93
C SER A 48 7.11 -0.19 5.05
N LYS A 49 8.20 0.41 5.55
CA LYS A 49 8.14 1.42 6.61
C LYS A 49 7.45 2.68 6.10
N ILE A 50 6.54 3.23 6.90
CA ILE A 50 5.95 4.53 6.68
C ILE A 50 7.00 5.59 7.02
N ARG A 51 7.20 6.52 6.10
CA ARG A 51 8.14 7.63 6.20
C ARG A 51 7.38 8.93 5.97
N TYR A 52 7.98 10.03 6.39
CA TYR A 52 7.40 11.35 6.24
C TYR A 52 8.36 12.24 5.45
N THR A 53 7.80 13.04 4.53
CA THR A 53 8.56 14.12 3.89
C THR A 53 8.80 15.26 4.89
N ALA A 54 9.69 16.20 4.57
CA ALA A 54 9.91 17.40 5.39
C ALA A 54 8.63 18.23 5.58
N ALA A 55 7.67 18.15 4.64
CA ALA A 55 6.36 18.79 4.74
C ALA A 55 5.31 17.95 5.50
N GLY A 56 5.70 16.83 6.11
CA GLY A 56 4.80 15.96 6.87
C GLY A 56 3.96 14.99 6.04
N ARG A 57 4.09 14.95 4.71
CA ARG A 57 3.35 13.97 3.88
C ARG A 57 3.88 12.55 4.11
N ALA A 58 2.98 11.65 4.51
CA ALA A 58 3.26 10.24 4.73
C ALA A 58 3.42 9.49 3.40
N TYR A 59 4.45 8.66 3.30
CA TYR A 59 4.70 7.81 2.13
C TYR A 59 5.38 6.51 2.53
N PHE A 60 5.33 5.51 1.67
CA PHE A 60 6.15 4.31 1.77
C PHE A 60 6.91 4.07 0.47
N MET A 61 8.00 3.30 0.54
CA MET A 61 8.78 2.94 -0.65
C MET A 61 8.24 1.64 -1.24
N SER A 62 8.05 1.64 -2.56
CA SER A 62 7.57 0.51 -3.34
C SER A 62 8.23 0.51 -4.71
N ARG A 63 8.96 -0.56 -5.07
CA ARG A 63 9.78 -0.63 -6.32
C ARG A 63 10.64 0.62 -6.57
N ASN A 64 11.33 1.13 -5.54
CA ASN A 64 12.14 2.36 -5.60
C ASN A 64 11.36 3.66 -5.87
N HIS A 65 10.03 3.63 -5.87
CA HIS A 65 9.18 4.81 -5.97
C HIS A 65 8.51 5.12 -4.64
N ARG A 66 8.27 6.41 -4.38
CA ARG A 66 7.47 6.87 -3.25
C ARG A 66 6.00 6.69 -3.57
N GLN A 67 5.26 6.10 -2.65
CA GLN A 67 3.80 5.98 -2.72
C GLN A 67 3.23 6.77 -1.56
N TYR A 68 2.53 7.87 -1.86
CA TYR A 68 1.99 8.74 -0.82
C TYR A 68 0.65 8.20 -0.33
N LEU A 69 0.43 8.20 0.98
CA LEU A 69 -0.77 7.61 1.58
C LEU A 69 -2.04 8.39 1.24
N ASP A 70 -1.92 9.70 0.98
CA ASP A 70 -3.02 10.58 0.58
C ASP A 70 -3.50 10.35 -0.87
N GLU A 71 -2.74 9.60 -1.68
CA GLU A 71 -3.14 9.18 -3.04
C GLU A 71 -4.01 7.92 -3.03
N PHE A 72 -4.19 7.27 -1.87
CA PHE A 72 -5.00 6.06 -1.74
C PHE A 72 -6.43 6.41 -1.33
N MET A 73 -7.39 5.85 -2.05
CA MET A 73 -8.81 5.95 -1.75
C MET A 73 -9.19 4.84 -0.77
N ARG A 74 -9.85 5.21 0.33
CA ARG A 74 -10.37 4.24 1.30
C ARG A 74 -11.50 3.42 0.70
N VAL A 75 -11.51 2.12 0.99
CA VAL A 75 -12.60 1.18 0.63
C VAL A 75 -13.64 1.12 1.73
#